data_AF-A0A377YWS3-F1
#
_entry.id   AF-A0A377YWS3-F1
#
_cell.length_a   1.000
_cell.length_b   1.000
_cell.length_c   1.000
_cell.angle_alpha   90.00
_cell.angle_beta   90.00
_cell.angle_gamma   90.00
#
_symmetry.space_group_name_H-M   'P 1'
#
loop_
_entity.id
_entity.type
_entity.pdbx_description
1 polymer ?
#
loop_
_entity_poly.entity_id
_entity_poly.type
_entity_poly.pdbx_seq_one_letter_code
_entity_poly.pdbx_strand_id
1 'polypeptide(L)'
;MKAVVFAYHDMGCTGIQSLLDAGYDIAAIFTHPDNPGENHFFGSVARLAAEQGIPVWAPEDVNHPLWIERIREMKPDVLFSFYYRNLLGDEILNLAPKGAFNLHGSLLPKYRGRAPLNWVLVNGESETGVTLHRMVNRADAGDIVAQQAVAIGADDAALTLHRKLCAAATELLSRALPAILAGTTDERPQDHSQATYVGRRTPEDGRLDWELPAQTLHNLVRAVSDPWPGAFGYAGANKFIVWKSRVRHDLPAAKPGTVLSIAPLIVACQDGALEIVTGQTERGVYMQGAQLAQALGLVSGAVISSKPVVAIKRRTRVLILGVNGFIGNHLTERLLQDDNYEIYGLDIGSDAISRFLDCPRFHFVEGDISIHSEWIEYHIKKCDVVLPLVAIATPIEYTRNPLRVFELDFEENLKIIRDCVKYNKRIIFPSTSEVYGMCTDKNFDEDSSNLVVGRSTNSAGSTRSPSSCWIA
;
A
#
# COMPACT_ATOMS: atom_id res chain seq x y z
N MET A 1 34.45 -15.87 9.89
CA MET A 1 33.12 -16.08 10.51
C MET A 1 32.12 -16.21 9.37
N LYS A 2 31.32 -17.28 9.37
CA LYS A 2 30.37 -17.57 8.29
C LYS A 2 29.08 -16.77 8.49
N ALA A 3 28.66 -16.04 7.47
CA ALA A 3 27.49 -15.16 7.53
C ALA A 3 26.44 -15.55 6.49
N VAL A 4 25.17 -15.39 6.85
CA VAL A 4 24.06 -15.30 5.90
C VAL A 4 23.51 -13.89 5.96
N VAL A 5 23.31 -13.27 4.80
CA VAL A 5 23.01 -11.85 4.68
C VAL A 5 21.65 -11.64 4.03
N PHE A 6 20.85 -10.77 4.61
CA PHE A 6 19.57 -10.31 4.09
C PHE A 6 19.73 -8.85 3.68
N ALA A 7 19.70 -8.56 2.39
CA ALA A 7 20.14 -7.26 1.89
C ALA A 7 19.32 -6.77 0.70
N TYR A 8 19.13 -5.45 0.62
CA TYR A 8 18.52 -4.81 -0.54
C TYR A 8 19.03 -3.36 -0.69
N HIS A 9 18.96 -2.83 -1.93
CA HIS A 9 19.32 -1.45 -2.26
C HIS A 9 20.80 -1.11 -1.98
N ASP A 10 21.16 0.17 -2.09
CA ASP A 10 22.51 0.69 -1.80
C ASP A 10 23.04 0.35 -0.41
N MET A 11 22.18 0.34 0.61
CA MET A 11 22.56 -0.04 1.98
C MET A 11 22.90 -1.53 2.07
N GLY A 12 22.16 -2.38 1.35
CA GLY A 12 22.52 -3.78 1.17
C GLY A 12 23.88 -3.95 0.49
N CYS A 13 24.13 -3.23 -0.60
CA CYS A 13 25.42 -3.26 -1.30
C CYS A 13 26.57 -2.79 -0.41
N THR A 14 26.37 -1.68 0.31
CA THR A 14 27.34 -1.10 1.26
C THR A 14 27.66 -2.10 2.38
N GLY A 15 26.63 -2.74 2.93
CA GLY A 15 26.79 -3.72 4.00
C GLY A 15 27.51 -4.99 3.53
N ILE A 16 27.17 -5.51 2.35
CA ILE A 16 27.85 -6.67 1.76
C ILE A 16 29.34 -6.37 1.52
N GLN A 17 29.65 -5.22 0.89
CA GLN A 17 31.04 -4.83 0.66
C GLN A 17 31.81 -4.70 1.98
N SER A 18 31.21 -4.07 2.99
CA SER A 18 31.83 -3.92 4.31
C SER A 18 32.10 -5.25 5.01
N LEU A 19 31.20 -6.24 4.84
CA LEU A 19 31.42 -7.60 5.35
C LEU A 19 32.58 -8.31 4.65
N LEU A 20 32.67 -8.19 3.33
CA LEU A 20 33.76 -8.76 2.54
C LEU A 20 35.11 -8.14 2.94
N ASP A 21 35.16 -6.81 3.05
CA ASP A 21 36.37 -6.08 3.44
C ASP A 21 36.82 -6.43 4.87
N ALA A 22 35.87 -6.74 5.76
CA ALA A 22 36.14 -7.21 7.13
C ALA A 22 36.53 -8.70 7.20
N GLY A 23 36.49 -9.45 6.09
CA GLY A 23 36.89 -10.86 6.03
C GLY A 23 35.82 -11.86 6.49
N TYR A 24 34.53 -11.52 6.37
CA TYR A 24 33.44 -12.48 6.56
C TYR A 24 33.32 -13.44 5.39
N ASP A 25 32.97 -14.69 5.68
CA ASP A 25 32.64 -15.71 4.69
C ASP A 25 31.12 -15.69 4.45
N ILE A 26 30.68 -15.03 3.37
CA ILE A 26 29.26 -14.88 3.06
C ILE A 26 28.76 -16.14 2.33
N ALA A 27 27.99 -16.97 3.04
CA ALA A 27 27.49 -18.25 2.52
C ALA A 27 26.36 -18.09 1.51
N ALA A 28 25.47 -17.11 1.74
CA ALA A 28 24.36 -16.78 0.85
C ALA A 28 23.84 -15.37 1.15
N ILE A 29 23.24 -14.77 0.11
CA ILE A 29 22.53 -13.50 0.19
C ILE A 29 21.05 -13.71 -0.14
N PHE A 30 20.16 -13.19 0.69
CA PHE A 30 18.72 -13.11 0.45
C PHE A 30 18.33 -11.67 0.13
N THR A 31 17.60 -11.48 -0.98
CA THR A 31 17.23 -10.17 -1.49
C THR A 31 15.79 -10.18 -2.03
N HIS A 32 15.38 -9.11 -2.72
CA HIS A 32 14.04 -8.99 -3.32
C HIS A 32 14.14 -8.82 -4.83
N PRO A 33 13.14 -9.26 -5.61
CA PRO A 33 12.96 -8.78 -6.98
C PRO A 33 12.70 -7.27 -6.97
N ASP A 34 13.21 -6.55 -7.97
CA ASP A 34 12.95 -5.13 -8.11
C ASP A 34 11.48 -4.87 -8.45
N ASN A 35 10.86 -3.88 -7.81
CA ASN A 35 9.45 -3.54 -8.02
C ASN A 35 9.31 -2.56 -9.19
N PRO A 36 8.56 -2.88 -10.27
CA PRO A 36 8.38 -1.99 -11.42
C PRO A 36 7.69 -0.66 -11.09
N GLY A 37 7.01 -0.56 -9.93
CA GLY A 37 6.43 0.69 -9.43
C GLY A 37 7.39 1.58 -8.63
N GLU A 38 8.66 1.19 -8.48
CA GLU A 38 9.71 1.95 -7.80
C GLU A 38 10.77 2.39 -8.83
N ASN A 39 11.33 3.58 -8.65
CA ASN A 39 12.39 4.05 -9.54
C ASN A 39 13.69 3.28 -9.26
N HIS A 40 14.24 2.65 -10.30
CA HIS A 40 15.48 1.87 -10.21
C HIS A 40 16.73 2.77 -10.28
N PHE A 41 17.04 3.46 -9.17
CA PHE A 41 18.24 4.32 -9.06
C PHE A 41 19.38 3.69 -8.24
N PHE A 42 19.12 2.57 -7.58
CA PHE A 42 19.98 1.98 -6.57
C PHE A 42 20.82 0.81 -7.09
N GLY A 43 21.89 0.50 -6.37
CA GLY A 43 22.72 -0.67 -6.59
C GLY A 43 21.93 -1.97 -6.40
N SER A 44 22.09 -2.89 -7.36
CA SER A 44 21.49 -4.22 -7.28
C SER A 44 22.34 -5.16 -6.42
N VAL A 45 21.77 -5.59 -5.29
CA VAL A 45 22.38 -6.60 -4.42
C VAL A 45 22.59 -7.92 -5.15
N ALA A 46 21.63 -8.33 -6.00
CA ALA A 46 21.75 -9.54 -6.80
C ALA A 46 22.93 -9.48 -7.78
N ARG A 47 23.12 -8.32 -8.44
CA ARG A 47 24.29 -8.11 -9.32
C ARG A 47 25.60 -8.18 -8.54
N LEU A 48 25.69 -7.49 -7.40
CA LEU A 48 26.88 -7.52 -6.54
C LEU A 48 27.20 -8.94 -6.09
N ALA A 49 26.19 -9.70 -5.64
CA ALA A 49 26.36 -11.09 -5.23
C ALA A 49 26.91 -11.96 -6.37
N ALA A 50 26.35 -11.82 -7.58
CA ALA A 50 26.80 -12.57 -8.76
C ALA A 50 28.24 -12.22 -9.16
N GLU A 51 28.61 -10.94 -9.14
CA GLU A 51 29.98 -10.47 -9.44
C GLU A 51 31.01 -10.99 -8.42
N GLN A 52 30.61 -11.15 -7.16
CA GLN A 52 31.43 -11.70 -6.08
C GLN A 52 31.37 -13.24 -6.00
N GLY A 53 30.59 -13.91 -6.87
CA GLY A 53 30.44 -15.36 -6.85
C GLY A 53 29.67 -15.92 -5.65
N ILE A 54 28.83 -15.11 -5.00
CA ILE A 54 28.07 -15.47 -3.80
C ILE A 54 26.66 -15.94 -4.21
N PRO A 55 26.18 -17.10 -3.72
CA PRO A 55 24.80 -17.55 -3.97
C PRO A 55 23.77 -16.50 -3.53
N VAL A 56 22.84 -16.15 -4.41
CA VAL A 56 21.78 -15.18 -4.14
C VAL A 56 20.39 -15.74 -4.41
N TRP A 57 19.46 -15.43 -3.51
CA TRP A 57 18.07 -15.90 -3.54
C TRP A 57 17.11 -14.74 -3.29
N ALA A 58 15.91 -14.81 -3.88
CA ALA A 58 14.87 -13.80 -3.68
C ALA A 58 13.49 -14.44 -3.50
N PRO A 59 13.28 -15.19 -2.40
CA PRO A 59 11.98 -15.81 -2.12
C PRO A 59 10.93 -14.77 -1.74
N GLU A 60 9.66 -15.04 -2.07
CA GLU A 60 8.55 -14.21 -1.62
C GLU A 60 8.43 -14.21 -0.08
N ASP A 61 8.55 -15.38 0.53
CA ASP A 61 8.65 -15.54 1.99
C ASP A 61 9.87 -16.38 2.37
N VAL A 62 10.82 -15.76 3.06
CA VAL A 62 12.02 -16.42 3.57
C VAL A 62 11.76 -17.21 4.84
N ASN A 63 10.63 -16.97 5.51
CA ASN A 63 10.19 -17.70 6.70
C ASN A 63 9.48 -19.02 6.35
N HIS A 64 9.34 -19.33 5.06
CA HIS A 64 8.82 -20.62 4.64
C HIS A 64 9.75 -21.75 5.13
N PRO A 65 9.23 -22.88 5.66
CA PRO A 65 10.05 -23.95 6.27
C PRO A 65 11.21 -24.44 5.39
N LEU A 66 11.01 -24.54 4.08
CA LEU A 66 12.07 -24.94 3.14
C LEU A 66 13.28 -23.99 3.14
N TRP A 67 13.08 -22.69 3.33
CA TRP A 67 14.17 -21.72 3.40
C TRP A 67 14.85 -21.74 4.76
N ILE A 68 14.08 -21.94 5.83
CA ILE A 68 14.63 -22.12 7.18
C ILE A 68 15.58 -23.34 7.20
N GLU A 69 15.18 -24.48 6.63
CA GLU A 69 16.04 -25.66 6.52
C GLU A 69 17.32 -25.36 5.71
N ARG A 70 17.19 -24.71 4.55
CA ARG A 70 18.36 -24.34 3.72
C ARG A 70 19.33 -23.42 4.46
N ILE A 71 18.83 -22.41 5.18
CA ILE A 71 19.68 -21.51 5.97
C ILE A 71 20.34 -22.28 7.12
N ARG A 72 19.63 -23.23 7.75
CA ARG A 72 20.18 -24.08 8.81
C ARG A 72 21.33 -24.94 8.28
N GLU A 73 21.19 -25.53 7.09
CA GLU A 73 22.24 -26.32 6.44
C GLU A 73 23.49 -25.48 6.10
N MET A 74 23.32 -24.19 5.86
CA MET A 74 24.44 -23.26 5.67
C MET A 74 25.26 -23.07 6.95
N LYS A 75 24.72 -23.36 8.14
CA LYS A 75 25.38 -23.21 9.45
C LYS A 75 26.00 -21.81 9.64
N PRO A 76 25.21 -20.73 9.54
CA PRO A 76 25.74 -19.39 9.77
C PRO A 76 26.20 -19.23 11.23
N ASP A 77 27.35 -18.60 11.45
CA ASP A 77 27.77 -18.15 12.77
C ASP A 77 26.97 -16.90 13.19
N VAL A 78 26.65 -16.03 12.22
CA VAL A 78 26.02 -14.73 12.41
C VAL A 78 25.08 -14.42 11.24
N LEU A 79 24.02 -13.65 11.50
CA LEU A 79 23.15 -13.08 10.45
C LEU A 79 23.28 -11.56 10.38
N PHE A 80 23.18 -11.02 9.18
CA PHE A 80 23.10 -9.57 8.96
C PHE A 80 21.89 -9.19 8.13
N SER A 81 21.17 -8.15 8.56
CA SER A 81 20.10 -7.49 7.82
C SER A 81 20.53 -6.08 7.44
N PHE A 82 20.57 -5.80 6.15
CA PHE A 82 20.91 -4.50 5.58
C PHE A 82 19.77 -4.05 4.67
N TYR A 83 18.79 -3.35 5.24
CA TYR A 83 17.63 -2.81 4.51
C TYR A 83 16.75 -3.89 3.85
N TYR A 84 16.78 -5.12 4.37
CA TYR A 84 15.86 -6.17 3.94
C TYR A 84 14.41 -5.80 4.31
N ARG A 85 13.47 -6.04 3.38
CA ARG A 85 12.10 -5.50 3.48
C ARG A 85 11.12 -6.40 4.23
N ASN A 86 11.39 -7.70 4.31
CA ASN A 86 10.52 -8.66 4.96
C ASN A 86 11.00 -8.94 6.39
N LEU A 87 10.09 -9.18 7.31
CA LEU A 87 10.43 -9.52 8.68
C LEU A 87 11.07 -10.93 8.73
N LEU A 88 12.13 -11.08 9.51
CA LEU A 88 12.75 -12.38 9.79
C LEU A 88 12.15 -12.92 11.09
N GLY A 89 11.55 -14.11 11.01
CA GLY A 89 10.95 -14.80 12.15
C GLY A 89 11.99 -15.38 13.10
N ASP A 90 11.55 -15.67 14.33
CA ASP A 90 12.41 -16.17 15.41
C ASP A 90 13.16 -17.45 15.04
N GLU A 91 12.56 -18.33 14.23
CA GLU A 91 13.22 -19.55 13.77
C GLU A 91 14.52 -19.25 13.01
N ILE A 92 14.51 -18.25 12.13
CA ILE A 92 15.71 -17.81 11.39
C ILE A 92 16.69 -17.13 12.33
N LEU A 93 16.21 -16.17 13.15
CA LEU A 93 17.05 -15.39 14.05
C LEU A 93 17.84 -16.28 15.02
N ASN A 94 17.28 -17.42 15.42
CA ASN A 94 17.89 -18.38 16.33
C ASN A 94 18.86 -19.37 15.66
N LEU A 95 19.02 -19.36 14.32
CA LEU A 95 19.95 -20.26 13.62
C LEU A 95 21.43 -19.91 13.83
N ALA A 96 21.73 -18.65 14.18
CA ALA A 96 23.09 -18.16 14.27
C ALA A 96 23.53 -17.98 15.75
N PRO A 97 24.56 -18.71 16.22
CA PRO A 97 24.98 -18.68 17.62
C PRO A 97 25.57 -17.33 18.08
N LYS A 98 26.09 -16.51 17.17
CA LYS A 98 26.54 -15.12 17.48
C LYS A 98 25.41 -14.10 17.37
N GLY A 99 24.20 -14.55 17.02
CA GLY A 99 23.00 -13.75 16.86
C GLY A 99 22.87 -13.12 15.47
N ALA A 100 21.95 -12.17 15.40
CA ALA A 100 21.59 -11.45 14.18
C ALA A 100 21.66 -9.94 14.41
N PHE A 101 22.16 -9.19 13.43
CA PHE A 101 22.33 -7.74 13.51
C PHE A 101 21.63 -7.04 12.34
N ASN A 102 20.99 -5.90 12.60
CA ASN A 102 20.33 -5.09 11.59
C ASN A 102 20.93 -3.68 11.54
N LEU A 103 21.18 -3.19 10.32
CA LEU A 103 21.55 -1.80 10.06
C LEU A 103 20.29 -0.99 9.76
N HIS A 104 19.98 -0.05 10.64
CA HIS A 104 18.83 0.82 10.54
C HIS A 104 19.22 2.28 10.26
N GLY A 105 18.45 2.96 9.41
CA GLY A 105 18.73 4.31 8.94
C GLY A 105 18.21 5.44 9.84
N SER A 106 18.31 5.29 11.16
CA SER A 106 18.00 6.37 12.11
C SER A 106 18.88 6.30 13.36
N LEU A 107 18.76 7.33 14.22
CA LEU A 107 19.26 7.32 15.59
C LEU A 107 18.27 6.60 16.52
N LEU A 108 18.35 5.27 16.56
CA LEU A 108 17.55 4.47 17.49
C LEU A 108 17.79 4.92 18.95
N PRO A 109 16.74 4.97 19.79
CA PRO A 109 15.41 4.40 19.59
C PRO A 109 14.40 5.25 18.79
N LYS A 110 14.78 6.44 18.29
CA LYS A 110 13.89 7.28 17.49
C LYS A 110 13.78 6.74 16.06
N TYR A 111 12.61 6.92 15.43
CA TYR A 111 12.31 6.55 14.05
C TYR A 111 12.51 5.05 13.75
N ARG A 112 12.08 4.17 14.68
CA ARG A 112 11.89 2.74 14.39
C ARG A 112 10.85 2.54 13.29
N GLY A 113 10.89 1.40 12.60
CA GLY A 113 9.93 1.07 11.57
C GLY A 113 10.44 1.38 10.16
N ARG A 114 9.59 1.94 9.30
CA ARG A 114 9.83 1.96 7.85
C ARG A 114 10.01 3.38 7.31
N ALA A 115 10.84 3.49 6.27
CA ALA A 115 11.17 4.74 5.58
C ALA A 115 11.71 5.89 6.48
N PRO A 116 12.63 5.62 7.45
CA PRO A 116 13.11 6.65 8.37
C PRO A 116 13.78 7.83 7.64
N LEU A 117 14.52 7.58 6.56
CA LEU A 117 15.12 8.61 5.68
C LEU A 117 14.10 9.69 5.27
N ASN A 118 12.93 9.27 4.80
CA ASN A 118 11.92 10.21 4.32
C ASN A 118 11.25 10.89 5.52
N TRP A 119 10.98 10.16 6.60
CA TRP A 119 10.30 10.70 7.78
C TRP A 119 11.10 11.80 8.50
N VAL A 120 12.41 11.64 8.65
CA VAL A 120 13.24 12.70 9.26
C VAL A 120 13.21 13.99 8.44
N LEU A 121 13.16 13.88 7.11
CA LEU A 121 13.00 15.04 6.23
C LEU A 121 11.60 15.65 6.33
N VAL A 122 10.54 14.83 6.32
CA VAL A 122 9.14 15.30 6.48
C VAL A 122 8.98 16.07 7.78
N ASN A 123 9.54 15.56 8.88
CA ASN A 123 9.43 16.15 10.20
C ASN A 123 10.38 17.35 10.41
N GLY A 124 11.27 17.63 9.44
CA GLY A 124 12.18 18.77 9.50
C GLY A 124 13.30 18.61 10.53
N GLU A 125 13.73 17.38 10.78
CA GLU A 125 14.84 17.10 11.70
C GLU A 125 16.14 17.75 11.20
N SER A 126 16.96 18.22 12.13
CA SER A 126 18.32 18.74 11.85
C SER A 126 19.39 17.66 11.89
N GLU A 127 19.06 16.48 12.44
CA GLU A 127 19.97 15.36 12.57
C GLU A 127 19.24 14.02 12.40
N THR A 128 19.98 13.02 11.92
CA THR A 128 19.59 11.62 11.87
C THR A 128 20.86 10.78 12.04
N GLY A 129 20.85 9.51 11.63
CA GLY A 129 22.02 8.68 11.69
C GLY A 129 21.78 7.27 11.19
N VAL A 130 22.75 6.43 11.43
CA VAL A 130 22.69 4.99 11.20
C VAL A 130 22.98 4.26 12.50
N THR A 131 22.27 3.16 12.74
CA THR A 131 22.43 2.33 13.93
C THR A 131 22.57 0.86 13.53
N LEU A 132 23.61 0.20 13.99
CA LEU A 132 23.71 -1.26 13.99
C LEU A 132 23.24 -1.78 15.34
N HIS A 133 22.25 -2.66 15.34
CA HIS A 133 21.66 -3.20 16.57
C HIS A 133 21.38 -4.70 16.45
N ARG A 134 21.22 -5.39 17.58
CA ARG A 134 20.78 -6.78 17.60
C ARG A 134 19.33 -6.91 17.15
N MET A 135 19.04 -7.94 16.38
CA MET A 135 17.69 -8.31 16.01
C MET A 135 17.03 -9.11 17.13
N VAL A 136 15.80 -8.75 17.45
CA VAL A 136 14.89 -9.45 18.36
C VAL A 136 13.52 -9.49 17.70
N ASN A 137 12.58 -10.29 18.22
CA ASN A 137 11.23 -10.43 17.66
C ASN A 137 10.55 -9.06 17.44
N ARG A 138 10.73 -8.12 18.36
CA ARG A 138 10.26 -6.74 18.20
C ARG A 138 11.17 -5.96 17.23
N ALA A 139 10.60 -5.53 16.11
CA ALA A 139 11.30 -4.73 15.10
C ALA A 139 12.04 -3.51 15.68
N ASP A 140 13.29 -3.36 15.25
CA ASP A 140 14.22 -2.26 15.58
C ASP A 140 14.41 -1.98 17.09
N ALA A 141 14.19 -3.00 17.94
CA ALA A 141 14.13 -2.81 19.39
C ALA A 141 15.32 -3.37 20.18
N GLY A 142 16.15 -4.21 19.57
CA GLY A 142 17.27 -4.85 20.28
C GLY A 142 18.44 -3.91 20.55
N ASP A 143 19.40 -4.39 21.32
CA ASP A 143 20.51 -3.60 21.85
C ASP A 143 21.37 -2.98 20.74
N ILE A 144 21.77 -1.73 20.94
CA ILE A 144 22.62 -0.98 20.00
C ILE A 144 24.06 -1.46 20.14
N VAL A 145 24.67 -1.83 19.01
CA VAL A 145 26.09 -2.20 18.91
C VAL A 145 26.93 -0.97 18.55
N ALA A 146 26.45 -0.17 17.59
CA ALA A 146 27.12 1.03 17.15
C ALA A 146 26.10 2.01 16.56
N GLN A 147 26.38 3.31 16.68
CA GLN A 147 25.54 4.37 16.15
C GLN A 147 26.41 5.53 15.66
N GLN A 148 26.03 6.16 14.55
CA GLN A 148 26.73 7.31 13.97
C GLN A 148 25.69 8.36 13.58
N ALA A 149 25.87 9.58 14.09
CA ALA A 149 25.01 10.72 13.75
C ALA A 149 25.40 11.36 12.42
N VAL A 150 24.41 11.93 11.73
CA VAL A 150 24.51 12.60 10.44
C VAL A 150 23.67 13.87 10.49
N ALA A 151 24.31 15.01 10.25
CA ALA A 151 23.62 16.29 10.17
C ALA A 151 22.81 16.41 8.86
N ILE A 152 21.59 16.92 8.98
CA ILE A 152 20.68 17.22 7.88
C ILE A 152 20.78 18.72 7.59
N GLY A 153 21.34 19.07 6.44
CA GLY A 153 21.42 20.46 5.98
C GLY A 153 20.07 20.98 5.50
N ALA A 154 19.91 22.30 5.47
CA ALA A 154 18.68 22.95 5.01
C ALA A 154 18.34 22.58 3.54
N ASP A 155 19.36 22.39 2.71
CA ASP A 155 19.21 22.02 1.30
C ASP A 155 19.25 20.51 1.04
N ASP A 156 19.39 19.67 2.08
CA ASP A 156 19.37 18.22 1.88
C ASP A 156 18.00 17.74 1.40
N ALA A 157 18.04 16.90 0.39
CA ALA A 157 16.93 16.18 -0.18
C ALA A 157 17.10 14.67 0.08
N ALA A 158 16.07 13.88 -0.22
CA ALA A 158 16.10 12.44 0.03
C ALA A 158 17.35 11.74 -0.55
N LEU A 159 17.74 12.06 -1.79
CA LEU A 159 18.93 11.46 -2.41
C LEU A 159 20.25 11.90 -1.76
N THR A 160 20.39 13.18 -1.39
CA THR A 160 21.63 13.68 -0.77
C THR A 160 21.79 13.14 0.64
N LEU A 161 20.70 13.09 1.41
CA LEU A 161 20.69 12.50 2.74
C LEU A 161 20.93 10.98 2.68
N HIS A 162 20.34 10.27 1.71
CA HIS A 162 20.60 8.85 1.48
C HIS A 162 22.09 8.57 1.26
N ARG A 163 22.76 9.35 0.41
CA ARG A 163 24.21 9.23 0.18
C ARG A 163 25.02 9.47 1.47
N LYS A 164 24.64 10.45 2.28
CA LYS A 164 25.27 10.70 3.59
C LYS A 164 25.10 9.52 4.54
N LEU A 165 23.90 8.92 4.57
CA LEU A 165 23.64 7.74 5.40
C LEU A 165 24.44 6.53 4.92
N CYS A 166 24.58 6.28 3.62
CA CYS A 166 25.42 5.20 3.10
C CYS A 166 26.91 5.41 3.46
N ALA A 167 27.42 6.64 3.37
CA ALA A 167 28.78 6.96 3.80
C ALA A 167 28.97 6.72 5.31
N ALA A 168 28.03 7.19 6.13
CA ALA A 168 28.05 6.95 7.57
C ALA A 168 27.92 5.47 7.94
N ALA A 169 27.13 4.69 7.19
CA ALA A 169 27.01 3.25 7.36
C ALA A 169 28.34 2.54 7.06
N THR A 170 29.03 2.92 5.99
CA THR A 170 30.36 2.38 5.65
C THR A 170 31.34 2.61 6.80
N GLU A 171 31.40 3.86 7.30
CA GLU A 171 32.27 4.24 8.40
C GLU A 171 31.93 3.48 9.69
N LEU A 172 30.64 3.39 10.04
CA LEU A 172 30.16 2.66 11.21
C LEU A 172 30.52 1.17 11.12
N LEU A 173 30.24 0.53 9.98
CA LEU A 173 30.50 -0.90 9.77
C LEU A 173 31.99 -1.22 9.78
N SER A 174 32.84 -0.37 9.22
CA SER A 174 34.30 -0.55 9.23
C SER A 174 34.88 -0.69 10.65
N ARG A 175 34.23 -0.08 11.64
CA ARG A 175 34.62 -0.18 13.07
C ARG A 175 33.89 -1.30 13.80
N ALA A 176 32.59 -1.48 13.54
CA ALA A 176 31.76 -2.42 14.29
C ALA A 176 31.98 -3.89 13.88
N LEU A 177 32.19 -4.15 12.60
CA LEU A 177 32.34 -5.51 12.08
C LEU A 177 33.57 -6.25 12.64
N PRO A 178 34.78 -5.64 12.74
CA PRO A 178 35.91 -6.26 13.42
C PRO A 178 35.63 -6.61 14.90
N ALA A 179 34.89 -5.75 15.61
CA ALA A 179 34.52 -6.01 17.01
C ALA A 179 33.57 -7.20 17.15
N ILE A 180 32.61 -7.36 16.21
CA ILE A 180 31.73 -8.53 16.14
C ILE A 180 32.55 -9.80 15.86
N LEU A 181 33.49 -9.76 14.90
CA LEU A 181 34.39 -10.89 14.62
C LEU A 181 35.18 -11.33 15.86
N ALA A 182 35.72 -10.37 16.61
CA ALA A 182 36.49 -10.61 17.82
C ALA A 182 35.63 -10.97 19.04
N GLY A 183 34.30 -10.80 18.98
CA GLY A 183 33.40 -10.99 20.13
C GLY A 183 33.60 -9.96 21.24
N THR A 184 33.96 -8.72 20.88
CA THR A 184 34.29 -7.62 21.80
C THR A 184 33.31 -6.44 21.68
N THR A 185 32.07 -6.71 21.26
CA THR A 185 31.03 -5.68 21.10
C THR A 185 30.63 -5.07 22.43
N ASP A 186 30.47 -3.75 22.46
CA ASP A 186 29.90 -3.00 23.60
C ASP A 186 28.42 -2.71 23.31
N GLU A 187 27.56 -3.61 23.76
CA GLU A 187 26.13 -3.59 23.44
C GLU A 187 25.33 -2.87 24.52
N ARG A 188 24.47 -1.95 24.08
CA ARG A 188 23.74 -1.05 24.98
C ARG A 188 22.24 -1.19 24.77
N PRO A 189 21.46 -1.45 25.83
CA PRO A 189 20.01 -1.53 25.69
C PRO A 189 19.43 -0.19 25.25
N GLN A 190 18.42 -0.25 24.39
CA GLN A 190 17.70 0.95 23.97
C GLN A 190 16.81 1.47 25.10
N ASP A 191 16.74 2.79 25.30
CA ASP A 191 15.73 3.40 26.16
C ASP A 191 14.37 3.38 25.45
N HIS A 192 13.54 2.40 25.81
CA HIS A 192 12.23 2.21 25.20
C HIS A 192 11.25 3.35 25.48
N SER A 193 11.47 4.19 26.50
CA SER A 193 10.61 5.35 26.78
C SER A 193 10.77 6.47 25.74
N GLN A 194 11.92 6.49 25.04
CA GLN A 194 12.24 7.47 24.00
C GLN A 194 11.95 6.95 22.58
N ALA A 195 11.37 5.75 22.46
CA ALA A 195 11.16 5.12 21.17
C ALA A 195 10.02 5.77 20.39
N THR A 196 10.26 6.09 19.11
CA THR A 196 9.22 6.55 18.18
C THR A 196 9.13 5.61 16.99
N TYR A 197 7.93 5.46 16.43
CA TYR A 197 7.63 4.53 15.35
C TYR A 197 7.06 5.25 14.14
N VAL A 198 7.56 4.88 12.96
CA VAL A 198 7.09 5.40 11.68
C VAL A 198 6.70 4.28 10.72
N GLY A 199 5.62 4.51 9.98
CA GLY A 199 5.02 3.53 9.08
C GLY A 199 5.58 3.58 7.66
N ARG A 200 5.17 2.60 6.85
CA ARG A 200 5.40 2.61 5.40
C ARG A 200 4.76 3.86 4.79
N ARG A 201 5.46 4.52 3.86
CA ARG A 201 4.89 5.57 3.01
C ARG A 201 4.48 5.02 1.65
N THR A 202 3.47 5.66 1.07
CA THR A 202 2.95 5.46 -0.28
C THR A 202 3.11 6.74 -1.09
N PRO A 203 3.02 6.69 -2.44
CA PRO A 203 3.05 7.90 -3.25
C PRO A 203 1.98 8.93 -2.85
N GLU A 204 0.82 8.49 -2.37
CA GLU A 204 -0.28 9.37 -1.91
C GLU A 204 0.13 10.23 -0.70
N ASP A 205 1.06 9.74 0.15
CA ASP A 205 1.61 10.52 1.27
C ASP A 205 2.51 11.69 0.80
N GLY A 206 2.75 11.83 -0.51
CA GLY A 206 3.41 12.98 -1.14
C GLY A 206 2.46 14.14 -1.47
N ARG A 207 1.17 14.05 -1.15
CA ARG A 207 0.19 15.09 -1.49
C ARG A 207 0.41 16.37 -0.70
N LEU A 208 0.55 17.49 -1.40
CA LEU A 208 0.71 18.82 -0.82
C LEU A 208 -0.63 19.31 -0.28
N ASP A 209 -0.71 19.49 1.04
CA ASP A 209 -1.84 20.13 1.70
C ASP A 209 -1.53 21.62 1.95
N TRP A 210 -2.05 22.50 1.12
CA TRP A 210 -1.75 23.94 1.16
C TRP A 210 -2.17 24.60 2.48
N GLU A 211 -3.06 23.98 3.24
CA GLU A 211 -3.49 24.40 4.60
C GLU A 211 -2.43 24.13 5.68
N LEU A 212 -1.26 23.61 5.31
CA LEU A 212 -0.09 23.49 6.20
C LEU A 212 0.91 24.64 6.00
N PRO A 213 1.84 24.86 6.96
CA PRO A 213 2.91 25.85 6.80
C PRO A 213 3.81 25.56 5.60
N ALA A 214 4.33 26.62 4.96
CA ALA A 214 5.23 26.49 3.80
C ALA A 214 6.48 25.65 4.12
N GLN A 215 7.00 25.74 5.36
CA GLN A 215 8.13 24.92 5.80
C GLN A 215 7.81 23.42 5.81
N THR A 216 6.60 23.03 6.26
CA THR A 216 6.15 21.64 6.26
C THR A 216 6.03 21.10 4.83
N LEU A 217 5.49 21.90 3.91
CA LEU A 217 5.40 21.51 2.50
C LEU A 217 6.75 21.45 1.81
N HIS A 218 7.66 22.38 2.12
CA HIS A 218 9.03 22.36 1.64
C HIS A 218 9.78 21.09 2.10
N ASN A 219 9.61 20.72 3.37
CA ASN A 219 10.15 19.49 3.94
C ASN A 219 9.61 18.23 3.23
N LEU A 220 8.31 18.19 2.92
CA LEU A 220 7.72 17.11 2.14
C LEU A 220 8.32 17.03 0.73
N VAL A 221 8.45 18.16 0.02
CA VAL A 221 9.10 18.20 -1.30
C VAL A 221 10.52 17.63 -1.23
N ARG A 222 11.31 18.04 -0.23
CA ARG A 222 12.67 17.50 -0.01
C ARG A 222 12.65 16.00 0.25
N ALA A 223 11.72 15.53 1.09
CA ALA A 223 11.62 14.15 1.54
C ALA A 223 11.24 13.15 0.45
N VAL A 224 10.52 13.57 -0.60
CA VAL A 224 10.09 12.68 -1.69
C VAL A 224 10.53 13.18 -3.07
N SER A 225 11.52 14.08 -3.11
CA SER A 225 12.14 14.54 -4.36
C SER A 225 12.81 13.41 -5.15
N ASP A 226 13.08 13.66 -6.44
CA ASP A 226 13.71 12.69 -7.34
C ASP A 226 14.94 12.02 -6.69
N PRO A 227 15.06 10.68 -6.75
CA PRO A 227 14.27 9.70 -7.52
C PRO A 227 13.04 9.11 -6.80
N TRP A 228 12.53 9.72 -5.72
CA TRP A 228 11.25 9.30 -5.13
C TRP A 228 10.05 9.78 -5.98
N PRO A 229 8.80 9.37 -5.66
CA PRO A 229 7.63 9.69 -6.49
C PRO A 229 7.28 11.18 -6.66
N GLY A 230 7.90 12.08 -5.89
CA GLY A 230 7.63 13.52 -5.91
C GLY A 230 6.46 13.94 -5.05
N ALA A 231 6.53 15.15 -4.50
CA ALA A 231 5.39 15.77 -3.84
C ALA A 231 4.44 16.35 -4.89
N PHE A 232 3.12 16.27 -4.72
CA PHE A 232 2.19 16.61 -5.80
C PHE A 232 0.97 17.40 -5.34
N GLY A 233 0.37 18.15 -6.27
CA GLY A 233 -0.87 18.90 -6.09
C GLY A 233 -1.75 18.88 -7.33
N TYR A 234 -2.86 19.60 -7.31
CA TYR A 234 -3.81 19.67 -8.41
C TYR A 234 -4.13 21.11 -8.83
N ALA A 235 -4.12 21.35 -10.13
CA ALA A 235 -4.70 22.54 -10.76
C ALA A 235 -6.00 22.10 -11.48
N GLY A 236 -7.14 22.30 -10.82
CA GLY A 236 -8.41 21.71 -11.27
C GLY A 236 -8.33 20.17 -11.19
N ALA A 237 -8.50 19.49 -12.32
CA ALA A 237 -8.35 18.04 -12.43
C ALA A 237 -6.91 17.58 -12.74
N ASN A 238 -6.02 18.50 -13.12
CA ASN A 238 -4.67 18.16 -13.58
C ASN A 238 -3.71 17.99 -12.41
N LYS A 239 -3.12 16.80 -12.28
CA LYS A 239 -2.05 16.53 -11.31
C LYS A 239 -0.73 17.11 -11.79
N PHE A 240 0.00 17.73 -10.87
CA PHE A 240 1.37 18.18 -11.09
C PHE A 240 2.26 17.79 -9.91
N ILE A 241 3.56 17.64 -10.18
CA ILE A 241 4.57 17.23 -9.21
C ILE A 241 5.53 18.40 -9.00
N VAL A 242 5.94 18.62 -7.76
CA VAL A 242 6.92 19.62 -7.32
C VAL A 242 8.20 18.89 -6.93
N TRP A 243 9.29 19.19 -7.65
CA TRP A 243 10.59 18.54 -7.46
C TRP A 243 11.54 19.35 -6.59
N LYS A 244 11.46 20.68 -6.67
CA LYS A 244 12.25 21.60 -5.86
C LYS A 244 11.40 22.79 -5.47
N SER A 245 11.53 23.21 -4.21
CA SER A 245 10.80 24.34 -3.67
C SER A 245 11.69 25.25 -2.82
N ARG A 246 11.19 26.45 -2.51
CA ARG A 246 11.81 27.40 -1.59
C ARG A 246 10.72 28.06 -0.73
N VAL A 247 10.97 28.22 0.56
CA VAL A 247 10.06 28.92 1.47
C VAL A 247 10.22 30.43 1.31
N ARG A 248 9.10 31.17 1.36
CA ARG A 248 9.02 32.62 1.25
C ARG A 248 8.18 33.19 2.39
N HIS A 249 8.70 34.22 3.06
CA HIS A 249 8.01 34.93 4.15
C HIS A 249 7.82 36.43 3.86
N ASP A 250 8.29 36.88 2.71
CA ASP A 250 8.33 38.28 2.27
C ASP A 250 7.10 38.69 1.45
N LEU A 251 6.06 37.85 1.43
CA LEU A 251 4.85 38.04 0.63
C LEU A 251 3.61 38.23 1.52
N PRO A 252 2.61 38.99 1.06
CA PRO A 252 1.38 39.18 1.81
C PRO A 252 0.64 37.84 1.97
N ALA A 253 -0.01 37.69 3.13
CA ALA A 253 -0.87 36.55 3.39
C ALA A 253 -2.03 36.52 2.37
N ALA A 254 -2.35 35.33 1.89
CA ALA A 254 -3.52 35.06 1.08
C ALA A 254 -4.14 33.73 1.51
N LYS A 255 -5.32 33.41 0.97
CA LYS A 255 -5.94 32.12 1.23
C LYS A 255 -4.97 30.99 0.79
N PRO A 256 -4.74 29.96 1.62
CA PRO A 256 -3.97 28.78 1.25
C PRO A 256 -4.35 28.21 -0.12
N GLY A 257 -3.33 27.87 -0.92
CA GLY A 257 -3.48 27.38 -2.30
C GLY A 257 -3.63 28.48 -3.35
N THR A 258 -3.66 29.77 -2.97
CA THR A 258 -3.71 30.87 -3.94
C THR A 258 -2.35 31.06 -4.63
N VAL A 259 -2.35 31.11 -5.96
CA VAL A 259 -1.18 31.45 -6.77
C VAL A 259 -0.92 32.96 -6.64
N LEU A 260 0.15 33.34 -5.94
CA LEU A 260 0.54 34.74 -5.72
C LEU A 260 1.24 35.32 -6.94
N SER A 261 2.07 34.51 -7.60
CA SER A 261 2.85 34.87 -8.78
C SER A 261 3.03 33.63 -9.65
N ILE A 262 3.13 33.83 -10.97
CA ILE A 262 3.42 32.78 -11.94
C ILE A 262 4.88 32.81 -12.44
N ALA A 263 5.63 33.89 -12.19
CA ALA A 263 7.03 34.00 -12.58
C ALA A 263 7.81 34.83 -11.53
N PRO A 264 8.43 34.19 -10.51
CA PRO A 264 8.43 32.75 -10.25
C PRO A 264 7.05 32.24 -9.80
N LEU A 265 6.80 30.93 -9.94
CA LEU A 265 5.56 30.29 -9.47
C LEU A 265 5.57 30.21 -7.94
N ILE A 266 4.70 30.98 -7.30
CA ILE A 266 4.60 31.04 -5.83
C ILE A 266 3.16 30.82 -5.41
N VAL A 267 2.97 29.95 -4.42
CA VAL A 267 1.66 29.58 -3.88
C VAL A 267 1.62 29.92 -2.40
N ALA A 268 0.56 30.59 -1.96
CA ALA A 268 0.30 30.87 -0.55
C ALA A 268 0.03 29.58 0.24
N CYS A 269 0.57 29.50 1.45
CA CYS A 269 0.33 28.42 2.40
C CYS A 269 -0.39 28.97 3.64
N GLN A 270 -0.66 28.12 4.64
CA GLN A 270 -1.23 28.57 5.92
C GLN A 270 -0.34 29.61 6.61
N ASP A 271 0.96 29.38 6.58
CA ASP A 271 2.00 30.31 7.03
C ASP A 271 3.10 30.38 5.97
N GLY A 272 3.46 31.61 5.59
CA GLY A 272 4.35 31.91 4.46
C GLY A 272 3.78 31.48 3.10
N ALA A 273 4.69 31.34 2.14
CA ALA A 273 4.40 30.89 0.78
C ALA A 273 5.48 29.93 0.29
N LEU A 274 5.11 29.03 -0.62
CA LEU A 274 6.00 28.07 -1.26
C LEU A 274 6.26 28.48 -2.71
N GLU A 275 7.51 28.80 -3.02
CA GLU A 275 7.99 28.93 -4.39
C GLU A 275 8.22 27.53 -4.97
N ILE A 276 7.55 27.22 -6.08
CA ILE A 276 7.79 26.02 -6.87
C ILE A 276 8.91 26.35 -7.86
N VAL A 277 10.12 25.88 -7.56
CA VAL A 277 11.32 26.17 -8.37
C VAL A 277 11.30 25.29 -9.63
N THR A 278 11.02 24.01 -9.46
CA THR A 278 10.90 23.04 -10.55
C THR A 278 9.78 22.04 -10.29
N GLY A 279 9.21 21.51 -11.37
CA GLY A 279 8.15 20.53 -11.31
C GLY A 279 7.84 19.94 -12.69
N GLN A 280 6.76 19.19 -12.78
CA GLN A 280 6.26 18.61 -14.03
C GLN A 280 4.75 18.38 -13.94
N THR A 281 4.08 18.32 -15.10
CA THR A 281 2.73 17.74 -15.17
C THR A 281 2.84 16.20 -15.09
N GLU A 282 1.75 15.50 -14.76
CA GLU A 282 1.77 14.04 -14.53
C GLU A 282 2.46 13.22 -15.63
N ARG A 283 2.35 13.64 -16.89
CA ARG A 283 2.99 13.00 -18.05
C ARG A 283 3.92 13.94 -18.81
N GLY A 284 4.29 15.05 -18.18
CA GLY A 284 5.12 16.09 -18.78
C GLY A 284 6.61 15.89 -18.49
N VAL A 285 7.41 16.77 -19.09
CA VAL A 285 8.85 16.85 -18.81
C VAL A 285 9.14 17.66 -17.55
N TYR A 286 10.30 17.43 -16.96
CA TYR A 286 10.84 18.26 -15.89
C TYR A 286 11.06 19.70 -16.39
N MET A 287 10.52 20.70 -15.68
CA MET A 287 10.57 22.09 -16.09
C MET A 287 10.66 23.07 -14.92
N GLN A 288 11.02 24.32 -15.23
CA GLN A 288 11.01 25.43 -14.28
C GLN A 288 9.58 25.81 -13.88
N GLY A 289 9.42 26.34 -12.66
CA GLY A 289 8.10 26.70 -12.10
C GLY A 289 7.28 27.66 -12.97
N ALA A 290 7.92 28.65 -13.61
CA ALA A 290 7.22 29.58 -14.48
C ALA A 290 6.62 28.91 -15.73
N GLN A 291 7.35 27.95 -16.31
CA GLN A 291 6.85 27.15 -17.43
C GLN A 291 5.75 26.17 -16.97
N LEU A 292 5.89 25.60 -15.77
CA LEU A 292 4.85 24.74 -15.19
C LEU A 292 3.54 25.52 -14.99
N ALA A 293 3.61 26.77 -14.51
CA ALA A 293 2.45 27.64 -14.37
C ALA A 293 1.72 27.83 -15.71
N GLN A 294 2.47 28.10 -16.79
CA GLN A 294 1.91 28.21 -18.14
C GLN A 294 1.30 26.89 -18.63
N ALA A 295 1.99 25.76 -18.43
CA ALA A 295 1.52 24.44 -18.85
C ALA A 295 0.22 24.02 -18.13
N LEU A 296 0.03 24.47 -16.89
CA LEU A 296 -1.19 24.23 -16.11
C LEU A 296 -2.28 25.29 -16.33
N GLY A 297 -2.02 26.33 -17.14
CA GLY A 297 -2.96 27.43 -17.35
C GLY A 297 -3.21 28.29 -16.11
N LEU A 298 -2.24 28.37 -15.20
CA LEU A 298 -2.35 29.14 -13.96
C LEU A 298 -2.16 30.64 -14.23
N VAL A 299 -2.89 31.45 -13.47
CA VAL A 299 -2.77 32.91 -13.41
C VAL A 299 -2.68 33.35 -11.95
N SER A 300 -2.15 34.55 -11.68
CA SER A 300 -2.19 35.11 -10.33
C SER A 300 -3.64 35.21 -9.82
N GLY A 301 -3.86 34.80 -8.58
CA GLY A 301 -5.18 34.71 -7.96
C GLY A 301 -5.91 33.38 -8.21
N ALA A 302 -5.42 32.51 -9.10
CA ALA A 302 -5.95 31.16 -9.23
C ALA A 302 -5.75 30.37 -7.92
N VAL A 303 -6.67 29.46 -7.61
CA VAL A 303 -6.57 28.59 -6.44
C VAL A 303 -6.29 27.16 -6.89
N ILE A 304 -5.19 26.60 -6.41
CA ILE A 304 -4.84 25.19 -6.57
C ILE A 304 -5.21 24.41 -5.31
N SER A 305 -5.38 23.10 -5.45
CA SER A 305 -5.96 22.26 -4.41
C SER A 305 -5.09 21.04 -4.12
N SER A 306 -5.31 20.46 -2.94
CA SER A 306 -4.68 19.21 -2.54
C SER A 306 -5.42 17.99 -3.10
N LYS A 307 -6.60 18.15 -3.70
CA LYS A 307 -7.40 17.08 -4.35
C LYS A 307 -7.86 17.55 -5.73
N PRO A 308 -8.12 16.63 -6.68
CA PRO A 308 -8.68 17.03 -7.96
C PRO A 308 -10.04 17.71 -7.73
N VAL A 309 -10.21 18.93 -8.25
CA VAL A 309 -11.50 19.60 -8.30
C VAL A 309 -12.27 18.97 -9.47
N VAL A 310 -12.93 17.85 -9.20
CA VAL A 310 -13.84 17.23 -10.16
C VAL A 310 -15.13 18.04 -10.14
N ALA A 311 -15.51 18.60 -11.29
CA ALA A 311 -16.83 19.19 -11.47
C ALA A 311 -17.90 18.17 -11.10
N ILE A 312 -18.72 18.50 -10.08
CA ILE A 312 -19.94 17.80 -9.60
C ILE A 312 -19.80 16.27 -9.56
N LYS A 313 -19.64 15.71 -8.34
CA LYS A 313 -19.70 14.26 -8.08
C LYS A 313 -21.02 13.71 -8.64
N ARG A 314 -20.98 13.04 -9.80
CA ARG A 314 -22.13 12.30 -10.33
C ARG A 314 -22.50 11.22 -9.31
N ARG A 315 -23.79 11.01 -9.08
CA ARG A 315 -24.30 9.93 -8.22
C ARG A 315 -23.74 8.59 -8.69
N THR A 316 -23.36 7.75 -7.75
CA THR A 316 -22.95 6.37 -8.00
C THR A 316 -24.15 5.59 -8.50
N ARG A 317 -24.00 4.92 -9.64
CA ARG A 317 -25.05 4.13 -10.26
C ARG A 317 -24.95 2.68 -9.84
N VAL A 318 -26.01 2.16 -9.23
CA VAL A 318 -26.06 0.80 -8.68
C VAL A 318 -27.06 0.00 -9.50
N LEU A 319 -26.59 -1.08 -10.13
CA LEU A 319 -27.45 -2.07 -10.80
C LEU A 319 -27.74 -3.21 -9.83
N ILE A 320 -29.02 -3.47 -9.55
CA ILE A 320 -29.50 -4.58 -8.74
C ILE A 320 -30.33 -5.50 -9.62
N LEU A 321 -29.83 -6.70 -9.88
CA LEU A 321 -30.58 -7.76 -10.58
C LEU A 321 -31.21 -8.65 -9.51
N GLY A 322 -32.51 -8.93 -9.59
CA GLY A 322 -33.24 -9.54 -8.49
C GLY A 322 -33.70 -8.51 -7.44
N VAL A 323 -34.02 -7.28 -7.88
CA VAL A 323 -34.28 -6.15 -6.98
C VAL A 323 -35.55 -6.33 -6.13
N ASN A 324 -36.50 -7.15 -6.59
CA ASN A 324 -37.76 -7.40 -5.91
C ASN A 324 -37.65 -8.47 -4.80
N GLY A 325 -36.51 -9.16 -4.73
CA GLY A 325 -36.20 -10.09 -3.65
C GLY A 325 -35.94 -9.40 -2.29
N PHE A 326 -35.84 -10.22 -1.23
CA PHE A 326 -35.65 -9.76 0.15
C PHE A 326 -34.42 -8.84 0.32
N ILE A 327 -33.29 -9.17 -0.28
CA ILE A 327 -32.10 -8.31 -0.17
C ILE A 327 -32.29 -7.05 -1.04
N GLY A 328 -32.79 -7.22 -2.26
CA GLY A 328 -32.94 -6.13 -3.23
C GLY A 328 -33.82 -4.99 -2.73
N ASN A 329 -34.98 -5.31 -2.13
CA ASN A 329 -35.92 -4.28 -1.68
C ASN A 329 -35.41 -3.51 -0.45
N HIS A 330 -34.78 -4.18 0.51
CA HIS A 330 -34.19 -3.56 1.69
C HIS A 330 -32.93 -2.76 1.35
N LEU A 331 -32.09 -3.25 0.45
CA LEU A 331 -30.92 -2.52 -0.02
C LEU A 331 -31.33 -1.25 -0.78
N THR A 332 -32.36 -1.35 -1.63
CA THR A 332 -32.93 -0.21 -2.34
C THR A 332 -33.40 0.87 -1.37
N GLU A 333 -34.15 0.48 -0.33
CA GLU A 333 -34.59 1.40 0.73
C GLU A 333 -33.41 2.13 1.38
N ARG A 334 -32.37 1.38 1.76
CA ARG A 334 -31.18 1.93 2.43
C ARG A 334 -30.38 2.87 1.53
N LEU A 335 -30.22 2.54 0.26
CA LEU A 335 -29.47 3.34 -0.71
C LEU A 335 -30.22 4.63 -1.07
N LEU A 336 -31.55 4.59 -1.18
CA LEU A 336 -32.35 5.78 -1.49
C LEU A 336 -32.34 6.83 -0.37
N GLN A 337 -32.02 6.46 0.87
CA GLN A 337 -31.80 7.39 1.99
C GLN A 337 -30.54 8.27 1.80
N ASP A 338 -29.62 7.89 0.90
CA ASP A 338 -28.41 8.64 0.59
C ASP A 338 -28.52 9.27 -0.81
N ASP A 339 -28.40 10.60 -0.88
CA ASP A 339 -28.51 11.38 -2.12
C ASP A 339 -27.39 11.12 -3.13
N ASN A 340 -26.36 10.34 -2.75
CA ASN A 340 -25.24 9.98 -3.61
C ASN A 340 -25.53 8.81 -4.56
N TYR A 341 -26.68 8.13 -4.46
CA TYR A 341 -26.97 6.94 -5.27
C TYR A 341 -28.08 7.14 -6.29
N GLU A 342 -27.94 6.44 -7.42
CA GLU A 342 -28.96 6.27 -8.45
C GLU A 342 -29.09 4.76 -8.72
N ILE A 343 -30.30 4.22 -8.61
CA ILE A 343 -30.53 2.77 -8.57
C ILE A 343 -31.24 2.33 -9.85
N TYR A 344 -30.72 1.27 -10.46
CA TYR A 344 -31.29 0.59 -11.60
C TYR A 344 -31.64 -0.84 -11.17
N GLY A 345 -32.92 -1.17 -11.13
CA GLY A 345 -33.42 -2.46 -10.69
C GLY A 345 -33.98 -3.26 -11.86
N LEU A 346 -33.68 -4.55 -11.90
CA LEU A 346 -34.33 -5.51 -12.79
C LEU A 346 -34.84 -6.71 -11.99
N ASP A 347 -36.07 -7.11 -12.25
CA ASP A 347 -36.69 -8.32 -11.68
C ASP A 347 -37.91 -8.73 -12.50
N ILE A 348 -38.40 -9.96 -12.33
CA ILE A 348 -39.60 -10.48 -13.00
C ILE A 348 -40.90 -9.94 -12.39
N GLY A 349 -40.83 -9.24 -11.26
CA GLY A 349 -41.99 -8.65 -10.57
C GLY A 349 -41.60 -7.38 -9.80
N SER A 350 -42.60 -6.67 -9.29
CA SER A 350 -42.40 -5.34 -8.69
C SER A 350 -43.18 -5.10 -7.39
N ASP A 351 -43.79 -6.12 -6.80
CA ASP A 351 -44.68 -6.00 -5.65
C ASP A 351 -43.95 -5.47 -4.40
N ALA A 352 -42.78 -6.01 -4.07
CA ALA A 352 -41.99 -5.61 -2.91
C ALA A 352 -41.29 -4.25 -3.06
N ILE A 353 -41.13 -3.78 -4.31
CA ILE A 353 -40.47 -2.50 -4.64
C ILE A 353 -41.43 -1.42 -5.16
N SER A 354 -42.73 -1.71 -5.21
CA SER A 354 -43.78 -0.81 -5.73
C SER A 354 -43.74 0.59 -5.11
N ARG A 355 -43.44 0.68 -3.81
CA ARG A 355 -43.28 1.94 -3.04
C ARG A 355 -42.13 2.84 -3.51
N PHE A 356 -41.23 2.35 -4.35
CA PHE A 356 -40.09 3.11 -4.86
C PHE A 356 -40.27 3.60 -6.30
N LEU A 357 -41.32 3.14 -7.01
CA LEU A 357 -41.49 3.41 -8.44
C LEU A 357 -41.63 4.89 -8.80
N ASP A 358 -42.19 5.70 -7.88
CA ASP A 358 -42.33 7.15 -8.06
C ASP A 358 -41.06 7.92 -7.67
N CYS A 359 -40.01 7.25 -7.16
CA CYS A 359 -38.77 7.90 -6.77
C CYS A 359 -37.95 8.26 -8.01
N PRO A 360 -37.58 9.55 -8.23
CA PRO A 360 -36.80 9.96 -9.41
C PRO A 360 -35.41 9.33 -9.54
N ARG A 361 -34.92 8.68 -8.47
CA ARG A 361 -33.60 8.03 -8.40
C ARG A 361 -33.67 6.51 -8.52
N PHE A 362 -34.86 5.95 -8.65
CA PHE A 362 -35.08 4.52 -8.80
C PHE A 362 -35.66 4.25 -10.18
N HIS A 363 -34.95 3.42 -10.95
CA HIS A 363 -35.32 3.06 -12.31
C HIS A 363 -35.55 1.55 -12.35
N PHE A 364 -36.80 1.13 -12.47
CA PHE A 364 -37.16 -0.28 -12.52
C PHE A 364 -37.49 -0.73 -13.95
N VAL A 365 -37.05 -1.93 -14.31
CA VAL A 365 -37.45 -2.62 -15.53
C VAL A 365 -37.85 -4.04 -15.17
N GLU A 366 -39.05 -4.45 -15.60
CA GLU A 366 -39.48 -5.83 -15.50
C GLU A 366 -38.73 -6.67 -16.53
N GLY A 367 -38.05 -7.73 -16.09
CA GLY A 367 -37.21 -8.55 -16.96
C GLY A 367 -36.64 -9.79 -16.28
N ASP A 368 -36.41 -10.82 -17.09
CA ASP A 368 -35.74 -12.07 -16.70
C ASP A 368 -34.29 -12.07 -17.18
N ILE A 369 -33.36 -12.45 -16.30
CA ILE A 369 -31.92 -12.48 -16.61
C ILE A 369 -31.53 -13.48 -17.69
N SER A 370 -32.32 -14.54 -17.87
CA SER A 370 -32.10 -15.56 -18.90
C SER A 370 -32.56 -15.11 -20.30
N ILE A 371 -33.36 -14.05 -20.38
CA ILE A 371 -33.98 -13.56 -21.63
C ILE A 371 -33.38 -12.21 -22.05
N HIS A 372 -33.18 -11.27 -21.10
CA HIS A 372 -32.88 -9.87 -21.40
C HIS A 372 -31.39 -9.54 -21.40
N SER A 373 -30.58 -10.37 -22.06
CA SER A 373 -29.11 -10.26 -22.05
C SER A 373 -28.58 -8.90 -22.53
N GLU A 374 -29.12 -8.35 -23.63
CA GLU A 374 -28.69 -7.05 -24.17
C GLU A 374 -28.94 -5.89 -23.21
N TRP A 375 -30.09 -5.91 -22.52
CA TRP A 375 -30.45 -4.88 -21.56
C TRP A 375 -29.53 -4.92 -20.34
N ILE A 376 -29.21 -6.12 -19.87
CA ILE A 376 -28.34 -6.36 -18.72
C ILE A 376 -26.91 -5.90 -19.05
N GLU A 377 -26.37 -6.33 -20.19
CA GLU A 377 -25.03 -5.92 -20.62
C GLU A 377 -24.93 -4.38 -20.74
N TYR A 378 -25.95 -3.75 -21.33
CA TYR A 378 -26.02 -2.30 -21.44
C TYR A 378 -26.03 -1.62 -20.05
N HIS A 379 -26.81 -2.13 -19.09
CA HIS A 379 -26.87 -1.56 -17.74
C HIS A 379 -25.63 -1.84 -16.91
N ILE A 380 -24.95 -2.98 -17.10
CA ILE A 380 -23.63 -3.25 -16.53
C ILE A 380 -22.64 -2.21 -17.04
N LYS A 381 -22.61 -1.95 -18.36
CA LYS A 381 -21.77 -0.90 -18.95
C LYS A 381 -22.09 0.50 -18.41
N LYS A 382 -23.37 0.80 -18.17
CA LYS A 382 -23.86 2.11 -17.72
C LYS A 382 -23.63 2.40 -16.23
N CYS A 383 -23.71 1.37 -15.37
CA CYS A 383 -23.64 1.51 -13.92
C CYS A 383 -22.20 1.43 -13.42
N ASP A 384 -21.98 1.80 -12.16
CA ASP A 384 -20.66 1.80 -11.52
C ASP A 384 -20.45 0.54 -10.67
N VAL A 385 -21.53 0.07 -10.02
CA VAL A 385 -21.55 -1.13 -9.17
C VAL A 385 -22.68 -2.06 -9.60
N VAL A 386 -22.42 -3.37 -9.61
CA VAL A 386 -23.38 -4.41 -9.99
C VAL A 386 -23.58 -5.39 -8.85
N LEU A 387 -24.84 -5.69 -8.52
CA LEU A 387 -25.27 -6.67 -7.54
C LEU A 387 -26.20 -7.70 -8.19
N PRO A 388 -25.68 -8.88 -8.55
CA PRO A 388 -26.49 -9.96 -9.08
C PRO A 388 -27.10 -10.79 -7.94
N LEU A 389 -28.33 -10.47 -7.54
CA LEU A 389 -29.04 -11.11 -6.41
C LEU A 389 -30.00 -12.22 -6.85
N VAL A 390 -30.07 -12.51 -8.16
CA VAL A 390 -30.93 -13.58 -8.69
C VAL A 390 -30.29 -14.93 -8.41
N ALA A 391 -30.94 -15.72 -7.57
CA ALA A 391 -30.57 -17.10 -7.27
C ALA A 391 -31.77 -17.89 -6.71
N ILE A 392 -31.75 -19.21 -6.85
CA ILE A 392 -32.64 -20.13 -6.14
C ILE A 392 -31.92 -20.58 -4.87
N ALA A 393 -32.24 -19.96 -3.73
CA ALA A 393 -31.63 -20.28 -2.42
C ALA A 393 -32.50 -21.18 -1.52
N THR A 394 -33.39 -21.98 -2.12
CA THR A 394 -34.31 -22.87 -1.37
C THR A 394 -33.80 -24.32 -1.39
N PRO A 395 -33.40 -24.91 -0.24
CA PRO A 395 -32.73 -26.22 -0.22
C PRO A 395 -33.47 -27.37 -0.90
N ILE A 396 -34.80 -27.35 -0.89
CA ILE A 396 -35.61 -28.39 -1.54
C ILE A 396 -35.42 -28.37 -3.07
N GLU A 397 -35.23 -27.21 -3.68
CA GLU A 397 -35.08 -27.05 -5.13
C GLU A 397 -33.73 -27.60 -5.62
N TYR A 398 -32.71 -27.63 -4.77
CA TYR A 398 -31.40 -28.20 -5.10
C TYR A 398 -31.51 -29.70 -5.45
N THR A 399 -32.45 -30.39 -4.82
CA THR A 399 -32.69 -31.82 -5.07
C THR A 399 -33.81 -32.06 -6.08
N ARG A 400 -34.83 -31.19 -6.07
CA ARG A 400 -36.00 -31.34 -6.93
C ARG A 400 -35.72 -30.93 -8.37
N ASN A 401 -35.00 -29.82 -8.56
CA ASN A 401 -34.71 -29.22 -9.86
C ASN A 401 -33.22 -28.82 -9.98
N PRO A 402 -32.27 -29.76 -9.81
CA PRO A 402 -30.83 -29.47 -9.73
C PRO A 402 -30.27 -28.76 -10.97
N LEU A 403 -30.74 -29.12 -12.17
CA LEU A 403 -30.30 -28.48 -13.41
C LEU A 403 -30.74 -27.02 -13.48
N ARG A 404 -31.98 -26.72 -13.06
CA ARG A 404 -32.48 -25.35 -13.05
C ARG A 404 -31.72 -24.46 -12.07
N VAL A 405 -31.39 -25.00 -10.90
CA VAL A 405 -30.55 -24.31 -9.90
C VAL A 405 -29.17 -24.03 -10.50
N PHE A 406 -28.54 -25.02 -11.13
CA PHE A 406 -27.23 -24.83 -11.76
C PHE A 406 -27.26 -23.79 -12.90
N GLU A 407 -28.22 -23.89 -13.82
CA GLU A 407 -28.36 -22.95 -14.93
C GLU A 407 -28.51 -21.51 -14.44
N LEU A 408 -29.37 -21.27 -13.45
CA LEU A 408 -29.62 -19.92 -12.94
C LEU A 408 -28.50 -19.40 -12.05
N ASP A 409 -28.14 -20.15 -11.01
CA ASP A 409 -27.25 -19.67 -9.94
C ASP A 409 -25.79 -19.65 -10.40
N PHE A 410 -25.44 -20.48 -11.38
CA PHE A 410 -24.10 -20.53 -11.93
C PHE A 410 -24.01 -19.96 -13.35
N GLU A 411 -24.70 -20.54 -14.34
CA GLU A 411 -24.45 -20.17 -15.74
C GLU A 411 -24.90 -18.74 -16.08
N GLU A 412 -26.10 -18.32 -15.66
CA GLU A 412 -26.58 -16.95 -15.90
C GLU A 412 -25.76 -15.91 -15.12
N ASN A 413 -25.43 -16.21 -13.86
CA ASN A 413 -24.59 -15.34 -13.04
C ASN A 413 -23.15 -15.21 -13.58
N LEU A 414 -22.60 -16.28 -14.15
CA LEU A 414 -21.27 -16.26 -14.77
C LEU A 414 -21.21 -15.31 -15.98
N LYS A 415 -22.30 -15.17 -16.74
CA LYS A 415 -22.39 -14.19 -17.84
C LYS A 415 -22.27 -12.77 -17.31
N ILE A 416 -22.99 -12.44 -16.23
CA ILE A 416 -22.94 -11.13 -15.57
C ILE A 416 -21.53 -10.82 -15.03
N ILE A 417 -20.87 -11.80 -14.42
CA ILE A 417 -19.47 -11.66 -13.93
C ILE A 417 -18.54 -11.33 -15.10
N ARG A 418 -18.66 -12.04 -16.22
CA ARG A 418 -17.84 -11.80 -17.43
C ARG A 418 -18.05 -10.39 -17.98
N ASP A 419 -19.29 -9.90 -18.01
CA ASP A 419 -19.57 -8.54 -18.45
C ASP A 419 -19.00 -7.49 -17.48
N CYS A 420 -19.04 -7.74 -16.17
CA CYS A 420 -18.41 -6.87 -15.19
C CYS A 420 -16.89 -6.78 -15.42
N VAL A 421 -16.22 -7.90 -15.70
CA VAL A 421 -14.80 -7.93 -16.05
C VAL A 421 -14.53 -7.18 -17.37
N LYS A 422 -15.32 -7.47 -18.41
CA LYS A 422 -15.22 -6.85 -19.75
C LYS A 422 -15.29 -5.32 -19.69
N TYR A 423 -16.16 -4.78 -18.84
CA TYR A 423 -16.39 -3.34 -18.71
C TYR A 423 -15.71 -2.70 -17.49
N ASN A 424 -14.83 -3.43 -16.80
CA ASN A 424 -14.12 -2.99 -15.61
C ASN A 424 -15.05 -2.39 -14.54
N LYS A 425 -16.10 -3.12 -14.20
CA LYS A 425 -17.13 -2.72 -13.23
C LYS A 425 -16.91 -3.40 -11.89
N ARG A 426 -17.23 -2.67 -10.81
CA ARG A 426 -17.21 -3.24 -9.47
C ARG A 426 -18.40 -4.18 -9.32
N ILE A 427 -18.13 -5.43 -8.99
CA ILE A 427 -19.16 -6.42 -8.65
C ILE A 427 -19.15 -6.66 -7.14
N ILE A 428 -20.33 -6.70 -6.53
CA ILE A 428 -20.53 -7.19 -5.17
C ILE A 428 -21.38 -8.45 -5.32
N PHE A 429 -20.71 -9.59 -5.33
CA PHE A 429 -21.34 -10.88 -5.59
C PHE A 429 -21.80 -11.51 -4.27
N PRO A 430 -23.08 -11.88 -4.13
CA PRO A 430 -23.54 -12.59 -2.95
C PRO A 430 -23.02 -14.03 -2.99
N SER A 431 -22.02 -14.33 -2.15
CA SER A 431 -21.56 -15.71 -1.92
C SER A 431 -22.61 -16.51 -1.14
N THR A 432 -22.27 -17.70 -0.65
CA THR A 432 -23.08 -18.48 0.30
C THR A 432 -22.31 -19.03 1.47
N SER A 433 -22.86 -18.94 2.69
CA SER A 433 -22.29 -19.66 3.84
C SER A 433 -22.36 -21.18 3.66
N GLU A 434 -23.22 -21.67 2.75
CA GLU A 434 -23.24 -23.07 2.35
C GLU A 434 -21.93 -23.52 1.67
N VAL A 435 -21.07 -22.59 1.21
CA VAL A 435 -19.75 -22.91 0.64
C VAL A 435 -18.83 -23.63 1.64
N TYR A 436 -19.03 -23.38 2.94
CA TYR A 436 -18.28 -24.03 4.01
C TYR A 436 -18.73 -25.49 4.24
N GLY A 437 -19.92 -25.87 3.77
CA GLY A 437 -20.43 -27.23 3.82
C GLY A 437 -20.34 -27.85 5.22
N MET A 438 -19.48 -28.87 5.36
CA MET A 438 -19.24 -29.61 6.61
C MET A 438 -17.96 -29.18 7.34
N CYS A 439 -17.50 -27.94 7.13
CA CYS A 439 -16.33 -27.41 7.83
C CYS A 439 -16.47 -27.58 9.35
N THR A 440 -15.42 -28.08 9.98
CA THR A 440 -15.37 -28.39 11.43
C THR A 440 -14.82 -27.24 12.27
N ASP A 441 -14.39 -26.16 11.62
CA ASP A 441 -13.87 -25.00 12.32
C ASP A 441 -14.95 -24.42 13.21
N LYS A 442 -14.54 -23.96 14.40
CA LYS A 442 -15.49 -23.41 15.39
C LYS A 442 -16.16 -22.14 14.88
N ASN A 443 -15.44 -21.35 14.10
CA ASN A 443 -15.89 -20.15 13.41
C ASN A 443 -15.43 -20.28 11.95
N PHE A 444 -16.31 -19.96 11.01
CA PHE A 444 -15.94 -19.91 9.59
C PHE A 444 -15.13 -18.65 9.32
N ASP A 445 -13.98 -18.82 8.68
CA ASP A 445 -13.04 -17.77 8.31
C ASP A 445 -12.84 -17.76 6.80
N GLU A 446 -13.10 -16.61 6.17
CA GLU A 446 -13.14 -16.45 4.72
C GLU A 446 -11.78 -16.72 4.04
N ASP A 447 -10.68 -16.52 4.75
CA ASP A 447 -9.32 -16.61 4.22
C ASP A 447 -8.65 -17.97 4.53
N SER A 448 -9.07 -18.65 5.60
CA SER A 448 -8.37 -19.82 6.13
C SER A 448 -9.22 -21.07 6.38
N SER A 449 -10.55 -20.96 6.48
CA SER A 449 -11.38 -22.15 6.69
C SER A 449 -11.43 -23.05 5.47
N ASN A 450 -11.44 -24.36 5.71
CA ASN A 450 -11.48 -25.34 4.64
C ASN A 450 -12.86 -25.36 3.95
N LEU A 451 -12.86 -25.29 2.62
CA LEU A 451 -14.05 -25.49 1.79
C LEU A 451 -14.25 -27.00 1.52
N VAL A 452 -15.23 -27.62 2.20
CA VAL A 452 -15.50 -29.06 2.05
C VAL A 452 -16.64 -29.27 1.04
N VAL A 453 -16.30 -29.71 -0.18
CA VAL A 453 -17.27 -30.03 -1.24
C VAL A 453 -17.65 -31.53 -1.23
N GLY A 454 -18.92 -31.86 -0.95
CA GLY A 454 -19.41 -33.25 -0.94
C GLY A 454 -20.93 -33.37 -0.70
N ARG A 455 -21.54 -34.51 -1.08
CA ARG A 455 -22.99 -34.76 -0.90
C ARG A 455 -23.38 -34.71 0.58
N SER A 456 -24.31 -33.83 0.94
CA SER A 456 -25.00 -33.91 2.24
C SER A 456 -25.91 -35.14 2.24
N THR A 457 -25.51 -36.22 2.93
CA THR A 457 -26.26 -37.48 2.99
C THR A 457 -27.19 -37.59 4.20
N ASN A 458 -27.33 -36.55 5.03
CA ASN A 458 -28.16 -36.62 6.24
C ASN A 458 -29.26 -35.57 6.26
N SER A 459 -30.41 -35.94 5.68
CA SER A 459 -31.71 -35.51 6.17
C SER A 459 -31.96 -36.13 7.55
N ALA A 460 -31.43 -35.51 8.60
CA ALA A 460 -31.83 -35.82 9.97
C ALA A 460 -32.17 -34.50 10.67
N GLY A 461 -33.43 -34.37 11.06
CA GLY A 461 -33.98 -33.21 11.73
C GLY A 461 -33.14 -32.79 12.93
N SER A 462 -32.42 -31.68 12.75
CA SER A 462 -31.82 -30.91 13.83
C SER A 462 -32.31 -29.48 13.61
N THR A 463 -33.27 -29.08 14.43
CA THR A 463 -33.72 -27.71 14.60
C THR A 463 -32.57 -26.84 15.11
N ARG A 464 -31.72 -26.38 14.20
CA ARG A 464 -30.95 -25.15 14.37
C ARG A 464 -31.13 -24.33 13.11
N SER A 465 -31.99 -23.33 13.22
CA SER A 465 -32.07 -22.22 12.28
C SER A 465 -30.65 -21.70 12.03
N PRO A 466 -30.13 -21.75 10.79
CA PRO A 466 -29.02 -20.90 10.44
C PRO A 466 -29.63 -19.52 10.21
N SER A 467 -29.54 -18.67 11.23
CA SER A 467 -29.55 -17.23 11.03
C SER A 467 -28.58 -16.91 9.92
N SER A 468 -29.11 -16.35 8.83
CA SER A 468 -28.39 -15.75 7.71
C SER A 468 -27.38 -14.74 8.26
N CYS A 469 -26.15 -15.20 8.45
CA CYS A 469 -25.01 -14.36 8.76
C CYS A 469 -24.26 -14.17 7.46
N TRP A 470 -24.31 -12.95 6.94
CA TRP A 470 -23.58 -12.51 5.75
C TRP A 470 -22.57 -11.46 6.19
N ILE A 471 -21.30 -11.72 5.89
CA ILE A 471 -20.17 -10.81 6.12
C ILE A 471 -19.80 -10.14 4.78
N ALA A 472 -19.41 -8.88 4.87
CA ALA A 472 -19.30 -7.88 3.80
C ALA A 472 -18.01 -7.91 2.99
#